data_AF-S0EXQ1-F1
#
_entry.id   AF-S0EXQ1-F1
#
_cell.length_a   1.000
_cell.length_b   1.000
_cell.length_c   1.000
_cell.angle_alpha   90.00
_cell.angle_beta   90.00
_cell.angle_gamma   90.00
#
_symmetry.space_group_name_H-M   'P 1'
#
loop_
_entity.id
_entity.type
_entity.pdbx_description
1 polymer ?
#
loop_
_entity_poly.entity_id
_entity_poly.type
_entity_poly.pdbx_seq_one_letter_code
_entity_poly.pdbx_strand_id
1 'polypeptide(L)'
;MQVGQILGIIGLLITIGVVVAAAVGFAVGYQSRDMQRTLRNSALFGLAVVLALWLGTRPLAAQHGPIITHQALVLGLGIGGGVVLGALCGLAFQRAKGERRKVGNALVSVVLVLVFTAGIRSAFLQRLQQLVHIWQEIAPPSEATDKQSAESCPDHLRALWNAFNLYAQDWDALPPAAGWMDNQEIVSKVPHNADFHCPAVSNGHDDRYGYAYNEEIAGQSLGQKTSLKQLSNAANTPLIYDSTDLAKNATDRFTSLPKPGRHNGIDYVLYLDGHVGAVKPK
;
A
#
# COMPACT_ATOMS: atom_id res chain seq x y z
N MET A 1 1.80 14.00 -5.64
CA MET A 1 0.34 13.81 -5.84
C MET A 1 -0.06 12.58 -5.05
N GLN A 2 -1.04 12.68 -4.13
CA GLN A 2 -1.37 11.54 -3.26
C GLN A 2 -1.88 10.37 -4.11
N VAL A 3 -1.45 9.14 -3.84
CA VAL A 3 -1.85 7.92 -4.57
C VAL A 3 -3.37 7.85 -4.74
N GLY A 4 -4.15 8.25 -3.73
CA GLY A 4 -5.61 8.33 -3.80
C GLY A 4 -6.14 9.26 -4.91
N GLN A 5 -5.47 10.37 -5.22
CA GLN A 5 -5.88 11.28 -6.31
C GLN A 5 -5.65 10.66 -7.68
N ILE A 6 -4.52 9.97 -7.89
CA ILE A 6 -4.23 9.24 -9.14
C ILE A 6 -5.30 8.16 -9.37
N LEU A 7 -5.61 7.37 -8.34
CA LEU A 7 -6.61 6.31 -8.41
C LEU A 7 -8.02 6.86 -8.66
N GLY A 8 -8.35 8.01 -8.04
CA GLY A 8 -9.59 8.73 -8.29
C GLY A 8 -9.72 9.16 -9.75
N ILE A 9 -8.66 9.71 -10.34
CA ILE A 9 -8.62 10.13 -11.75
C ILE A 9 -8.77 8.92 -12.69
N ILE A 10 -8.03 7.83 -12.44
CA ILE A 10 -8.11 6.61 -13.25
C ILE A 10 -9.53 6.03 -13.20
N GLY A 11 -10.13 5.92 -12.01
CA GLY A 11 -11.50 5.44 -11.84
C GLY A 11 -12.53 6.32 -12.57
N LEU A 12 -12.33 7.64 -12.58
CA LEU A 12 -13.17 8.58 -13.31
C LEU A 12 -13.07 8.37 -14.83
N LEU A 13 -11.86 8.24 -15.38
CA LEU A 13 -11.63 8.03 -16.81
C LEU A 13 -12.26 6.73 -17.31
N ILE A 14 -12.17 5.65 -16.53
CA ILE A 14 -12.81 4.37 -16.83
C ILE A 14 -14.33 4.53 -16.90
N THR A 15 -14.91 5.24 -15.91
CA THR A 15 -16.35 5.49 -15.86
C THR A 15 -16.81 6.27 -17.09
N ILE A 16 -16.07 7.32 -17.48
CA ILE A 16 -16.34 8.10 -18.70
C ILE A 16 -16.29 7.20 -19.93
N GLY A 17 -15.27 6.35 -20.06
CA GLY A 17 -15.14 5.42 -21.18
C GLY A 17 -16.34 4.47 -21.33
N VAL A 18 -16.82 3.88 -20.22
CA VAL A 18 -17.99 2.99 -20.23
C VAL A 18 -19.27 3.75 -20.59
N VAL A 19 -19.46 4.96 -20.05
CA VAL A 19 -20.63 5.80 -20.36
C VAL A 19 -20.66 6.20 -21.84
N VAL A 20 -19.52 6.62 -22.40
CA VAL A 20 -19.39 6.94 -23.83
C VAL A 20 -19.70 5.72 -24.68
N ALA A 21 -19.17 4.55 -24.33
CA ALA A 21 -19.44 3.30 -25.03
C ALA A 21 -20.93 2.94 -25.02
N ALA A 22 -21.60 3.11 -23.88
CA ALA A 22 -23.04 2.91 -23.76
C ALA A 22 -23.86 3.90 -24.60
N ALA A 23 -23.46 5.18 -24.63
CA ALA A 23 -24.12 6.20 -25.46
C ALA A 23 -23.97 5.90 -26.97
N VAL A 24 -22.79 5.46 -27.41
CA VAL A 24 -22.53 5.02 -28.79
C VAL A 24 -23.40 3.80 -29.12
N GLY A 25 -23.41 2.79 -28.24
CA GLY A 25 -24.28 1.62 -28.39
C GLY A 25 -25.74 2.03 -28.53
N PHE A 26 -26.22 2.94 -27.69
CA PHE A 26 -27.58 3.47 -27.73
C PHE A 26 -27.91 4.16 -29.05
N ALA A 27 -27.05 5.05 -29.54
CA ALA A 27 -27.25 5.72 -30.81
C ALA A 27 -27.36 4.72 -31.99
N VAL A 28 -26.49 3.71 -32.01
CA VAL A 28 -26.50 2.63 -33.01
C VAL A 28 -27.81 1.82 -32.91
N GLY A 29 -28.22 1.45 -31.70
CA GLY A 29 -29.48 0.73 -31.46
C GLY A 29 -30.71 1.54 -31.86
N TYR A 30 -30.71 2.85 -31.61
CA TYR A 30 -31.82 3.75 -31.92
C TYR A 30 -32.01 3.97 -33.43
N GLN A 31 -30.91 4.12 -34.18
CA GLN A 31 -30.94 4.34 -35.64
C GLN A 31 -31.18 3.06 -36.45
N SER A 32 -30.95 1.90 -35.83
CA SER A 32 -31.07 0.59 -36.47
C SER A 32 -32.51 0.26 -36.90
N ARG A 33 -32.71 -0.21 -38.13
CA ARG A 33 -34.00 -0.79 -38.57
C ARG A 33 -34.08 -2.31 -38.38
N ASP A 34 -32.93 -2.98 -38.32
CA ASP A 34 -32.82 -4.43 -38.20
C ASP A 34 -32.16 -4.81 -36.87
N MET A 35 -32.98 -5.30 -35.94
CA MET A 35 -32.56 -5.66 -34.61
C MET A 35 -31.52 -6.78 -34.58
N GLN A 36 -31.69 -7.81 -35.42
CA GLN A 36 -30.81 -8.98 -35.36
C GLN A 36 -29.40 -8.60 -35.83
N ARG A 37 -29.30 -7.82 -36.90
CA ARG A 37 -28.01 -7.35 -37.41
C ARG A 37 -27.30 -6.43 -36.41
N THR A 38 -28.04 -5.52 -35.78
CA THR A 38 -27.46 -4.56 -34.82
C THR A 38 -26.99 -5.25 -33.56
N LEU A 39 -27.80 -6.15 -32.98
CA LEU A 39 -27.41 -6.91 -31.80
C LEU A 39 -26.16 -7.76 -32.07
N ARG A 40 -26.12 -8.46 -33.20
CA ARG A 40 -24.97 -9.27 -33.61
C ARG A 40 -23.71 -8.42 -33.74
N ASN A 41 -23.81 -7.26 -34.41
CA ASN A 41 -22.66 -6.38 -34.61
C ASN A 41 -22.16 -5.76 -33.30
N SER A 42 -23.05 -5.33 -32.41
CA SER A 42 -22.70 -4.82 -31.09
C SER A 42 -22.05 -5.90 -30.21
N ALA A 43 -22.55 -7.13 -30.25
CA ALA A 43 -21.96 -8.26 -29.53
C ALA A 43 -20.56 -8.61 -30.06
N LEU A 44 -20.38 -8.66 -31.39
CA LEU A 44 -19.07 -8.88 -32.01
C LEU A 44 -18.08 -7.77 -31.65
N PHE A 45 -18.52 -6.51 -31.63
CA PHE A 45 -17.68 -5.40 -31.20
C PHE A 45 -17.28 -5.54 -29.72
N GLY A 46 -18.23 -5.81 -28.83
CA GLY A 46 -17.94 -6.01 -27.41
C GLY A 46 -16.93 -7.14 -27.18
N LEU A 47 -17.11 -8.27 -27.88
CA LEU A 47 -16.17 -9.40 -27.85
C LEU A 47 -14.78 -9.01 -28.37
N ALA A 48 -14.71 -8.25 -29.47
CA ALA A 48 -13.45 -7.79 -30.04
C ALA A 48 -12.68 -6.87 -29.08
N VAL A 49 -13.37 -5.98 -28.36
CA VAL A 49 -12.76 -5.10 -27.34
C VAL A 49 -12.19 -5.91 -26.17
N VAL A 50 -12.94 -6.89 -25.66
CA VAL A 50 -12.46 -7.79 -24.59
C VAL A 50 -11.21 -8.56 -25.05
N LEU A 51 -11.25 -9.14 -26.25
CA LEU A 51 -10.12 -9.89 -26.80
C LEU A 51 -8.89 -9.01 -27.04
N ALA A 52 -9.07 -7.79 -27.57
CA ALA A 52 -7.97 -6.87 -27.81
C ALA A 52 -7.29 -6.45 -26.51
N LEU A 53 -8.05 -6.12 -25.46
CA LEU A 53 -7.50 -5.77 -24.15
C LEU A 53 -6.82 -6.96 -23.48
N TRP A 54 -7.40 -8.16 -23.58
CA TRP A 54 -6.78 -9.38 -23.05
C TRP A 54 -5.46 -9.72 -23.77
N LEU A 55 -5.44 -9.70 -25.10
CA LEU A 55 -4.24 -9.97 -25.88
C LEU A 55 -3.17 -8.89 -25.68
N GLY A 56 -3.55 -7.61 -25.65
CA GLY A 56 -2.64 -6.50 -25.46
C GLY A 56 -1.98 -6.45 -24.07
N THR A 57 -2.62 -7.04 -23.05
CA THR A 57 -2.07 -7.07 -21.68
C THR A 57 -1.32 -8.34 -21.32
N ARG A 58 -1.33 -9.38 -22.18
CA ARG A 58 -0.50 -10.59 -22.00
C ARG A 58 0.99 -10.32 -21.77
N PRO A 59 1.69 -9.47 -22.55
CA PRO A 59 3.12 -9.22 -22.30
C PRO A 59 3.37 -8.56 -20.95
N LEU A 60 2.48 -7.64 -20.52
CA LEU A 60 2.56 -7.02 -19.20
C LEU A 60 2.28 -8.01 -18.07
N ALA A 61 1.33 -8.94 -18.27
CA ALA A 61 1.03 -9.97 -17.29
C ALA A 61 2.16 -11.00 -17.15
N ALA A 62 2.94 -11.26 -18.20
CA ALA A 62 4.14 -12.06 -18.10
C ALA A 62 5.23 -11.38 -17.25
N GLN A 63 5.30 -10.04 -17.26
CA GLN A 63 6.31 -9.27 -16.51
C GLN A 63 5.90 -8.96 -15.06
N HIS A 64 4.60 -8.75 -14.82
CA HIS A 64 4.10 -8.23 -13.54
C HIS A 64 3.01 -9.11 -12.91
N GLY A 65 2.81 -10.31 -13.46
CA GLY A 65 1.86 -11.30 -12.93
C GLY A 65 0.42 -11.17 -13.44
N PRO A 66 -0.43 -12.14 -13.09
CA PRO A 66 -1.77 -12.31 -13.66
C PRO A 66 -2.77 -11.21 -13.26
N ILE A 67 -2.40 -10.34 -12.32
CA ILE A 67 -3.27 -9.27 -11.82
C ILE A 67 -3.59 -8.26 -12.93
N ILE A 68 -2.62 -7.95 -13.80
CA ILE A 68 -2.81 -7.01 -14.92
C ILE A 68 -3.83 -7.56 -15.92
N THR A 69 -3.75 -8.84 -16.26
CA THR A 69 -4.70 -9.49 -17.18
C THR A 69 -6.12 -9.49 -16.64
N HIS A 70 -6.31 -9.67 -15.33
CA HIS A 70 -7.66 -9.64 -14.74
C HIS A 70 -8.27 -8.23 -14.84
N GLN A 71 -7.49 -7.18 -14.59
CA GLN A 71 -7.98 -5.80 -14.67
C GLN A 71 -8.35 -5.41 -16.10
N ALA A 72 -7.53 -5.79 -17.08
CA ALA A 72 -7.81 -5.56 -18.49
C ALA A 72 -9.11 -6.25 -18.94
N LEU A 73 -9.37 -7.45 -18.41
CA LEU A 73 -10.57 -8.22 -18.71
C LEU A 73 -11.82 -7.57 -18.09
N VAL A 74 -11.75 -7.09 -16.84
CA VAL A 74 -12.83 -6.33 -16.19
C VAL A 74 -13.14 -5.05 -16.98
N LEU A 75 -12.12 -4.32 -17.42
CA LEU A 75 -12.27 -3.13 -18.25
C LEU A 75 -12.93 -3.46 -19.59
N GLY A 76 -12.46 -4.51 -20.26
CA GLY A 76 -13.03 -4.96 -21.53
C GLY A 76 -14.49 -5.36 -21.39
N LEU A 77 -14.84 -6.11 -20.34
CA LEU A 77 -16.22 -6.49 -20.05
C LEU A 77 -17.09 -5.27 -19.76
N GLY A 78 -16.56 -4.27 -19.05
CA GLY A 78 -17.28 -3.03 -18.77
C GLY A 78 -17.59 -2.24 -20.04
N ILE A 79 -16.59 -2.02 -20.91
CA ILE A 79 -16.75 -1.29 -22.16
C ILE A 79 -17.65 -2.06 -23.13
N GLY A 80 -17.36 -3.34 -23.35
CA GLY A 80 -18.14 -4.20 -24.25
C GLY A 80 -19.58 -4.38 -23.79
N GLY A 81 -19.78 -4.60 -22.49
CA GLY A 81 -21.10 -4.67 -21.87
C GLY A 81 -21.88 -3.36 -22.02
N GLY A 82 -21.21 -2.22 -21.82
CA GLY A 82 -21.79 -0.89 -22.05
C GLY A 82 -22.36 -0.72 -23.45
N VAL A 83 -21.60 -1.06 -24.50
CA VAL A 83 -22.07 -0.97 -25.90
C VAL A 83 -23.31 -1.85 -26.15
N VAL A 84 -23.29 -3.09 -25.67
CA VAL A 84 -24.41 -4.04 -25.87
C VAL A 84 -25.66 -3.58 -25.13
N LEU A 85 -25.55 -3.19 -23.85
CA LEU A 85 -26.66 -2.65 -23.08
C LEU A 85 -27.21 -1.37 -23.70
N GLY A 86 -26.33 -0.45 -24.14
CA GLY A 86 -26.72 0.75 -24.85
C GLY A 86 -27.56 0.42 -26.09
N ALA A 87 -27.09 -0.49 -26.95
CA ALA A 87 -27.78 -0.88 -28.17
C ALA A 87 -29.16 -1.49 -27.89
N LEU A 88 -29.27 -2.37 -26.89
CA LEU A 88 -30.54 -2.93 -26.44
C LEU A 88 -31.52 -1.84 -25.98
N CYS A 89 -31.03 -0.87 -25.21
CA CYS A 89 -31.82 0.27 -24.74
C CYS A 89 -32.31 1.14 -25.92
N GLY A 90 -31.45 1.43 -26.90
CA GLY A 90 -31.81 2.20 -28.09
C GLY A 90 -32.90 1.50 -28.92
N LEU A 91 -32.78 0.18 -29.10
CA LEU A 91 -33.77 -0.66 -29.79
C LEU A 91 -35.11 -0.69 -29.04
N ALA A 92 -35.07 -0.84 -27.71
CA ALA A 92 -36.27 -0.83 -26.87
C ALA A 92 -36.99 0.52 -26.90
N PHE A 93 -36.22 1.62 -26.96
CA PHE A 93 -36.76 2.96 -27.09
C PHE A 93 -37.41 3.21 -28.46
N GLN A 94 -36.74 2.79 -29.55
CA GLN A 94 -37.25 2.93 -30.91
C GLN A 94 -38.60 2.22 -31.12
N ARG A 95 -38.78 1.05 -30.50
CA ARG A 95 -40.01 0.24 -30.63
C ARG A 95 -41.17 0.65 -29.73
N ALA A 96 -40.94 1.56 -28.77
CA ALA A 96 -42.00 2.00 -27.87
C ALA A 96 -43.07 2.80 -28.63
N LYS A 97 -44.29 2.26 -28.71
CA LYS A 97 -45.47 2.97 -29.21
C LYS A 97 -46.02 3.90 -28.12
N GLY A 98 -46.10 5.20 -28.42
CA GLY A 98 -46.61 6.25 -27.52
C GLY A 98 -45.53 6.96 -26.69
N GLU A 99 -45.66 8.28 -26.52
CA GLU A 99 -44.66 9.13 -25.85
C GLU A 99 -44.41 8.74 -24.39
N ARG A 100 -45.45 8.40 -23.62
CA ARG A 100 -45.27 7.98 -22.21
C ARG A 100 -44.41 6.72 -22.07
N ARG A 101 -44.54 5.76 -22.99
CA ARG A 101 -43.72 4.54 -22.98
C ARG A 101 -42.28 4.81 -23.41
N LYS A 102 -42.07 5.77 -24.32
CA LYS A 102 -40.71 6.22 -24.70
C LYS A 102 -39.98 6.82 -23.50
N VAL A 103 -40.62 7.74 -22.77
CA VAL A 103 -40.04 8.35 -21.57
C VAL A 103 -39.74 7.31 -20.49
N GLY A 104 -40.67 6.38 -20.24
CA GLY A 104 -40.45 5.27 -19.29
C GLY A 104 -39.25 4.39 -19.68
N ASN A 105 -39.14 4.00 -20.95
CA ASN A 105 -38.03 3.18 -21.42
C ASN A 105 -36.68 3.92 -21.38
N ALA A 106 -36.67 5.24 -21.66
CA ALA A 106 -35.47 6.05 -21.52
C ALA A 106 -34.99 6.13 -20.05
N LEU A 107 -35.89 6.37 -19.11
CA LEU A 107 -35.55 6.41 -17.68
C LEU A 107 -35.00 5.06 -17.20
N VAL A 108 -35.64 3.94 -17.56
CA VAL A 108 -35.15 2.60 -17.21
C VAL A 108 -33.76 2.36 -17.81
N SER A 109 -33.54 2.78 -19.05
CA SER A 109 -32.23 2.64 -19.71
C SER A 109 -31.13 3.44 -19.01
N VAL A 110 -31.41 4.69 -18.64
CA VAL A 110 -30.48 5.55 -17.89
C VAL A 110 -30.16 4.92 -16.54
N VAL A 111 -31.18 4.46 -15.80
CA VAL A 111 -30.98 3.79 -14.51
C VAL A 111 -30.13 2.53 -14.65
N LEU A 112 -30.37 1.69 -15.66
CA LEU A 112 -29.57 0.49 -15.90
C LEU A 112 -28.10 0.82 -16.19
N VAL A 113 -27.84 1.84 -17.02
CA VAL A 113 -26.46 2.30 -17.30
C VAL A 113 -25.79 2.83 -16.04
N LEU A 114 -26.50 3.62 -15.21
CA LEU A 114 -25.96 4.14 -13.96
C LEU A 114 -25.66 3.04 -12.95
N VAL A 115 -26.54 2.04 -12.78
CA VAL A 115 -26.30 0.91 -11.87
C VAL A 115 -25.13 0.05 -12.36
N PHE A 116 -25.06 -0.22 -13.66
CA PHE A 116 -23.98 -1.01 -14.25
C PHE A 116 -22.61 -0.32 -14.10
N THR A 117 -22.54 0.98 -14.40
CA THR A 117 -21.31 1.78 -14.23
C THR A 117 -20.89 1.90 -12.77
N ALA A 118 -21.84 2.06 -11.84
CA ALA A 118 -21.56 2.09 -10.40
C ALA A 118 -20.98 0.76 -9.90
N GLY A 119 -21.52 -0.38 -10.36
CA GLY A 119 -21.02 -1.71 -10.01
C GLY A 119 -19.60 -1.98 -10.52
N ILE A 120 -19.28 -1.56 -11.75
CA ILE A 120 -17.91 -1.68 -12.28
C ILE A 120 -16.95 -0.80 -11.48
N ARG A 121 -17.35 0.44 -11.17
CA ARG A 121 -16.53 1.38 -10.40
C ARG A 121 -16.24 0.83 -9.00
N SER A 122 -17.23 0.29 -8.29
CA SER A 122 -17.02 -0.25 -6.94
C SER A 122 -16.07 -1.44 -6.95
N ALA A 123 -16.27 -2.41 -7.86
CA ALA A 123 -15.40 -3.57 -8.01
C ALA A 123 -13.95 -3.17 -8.36
N PHE A 124 -13.78 -2.17 -9.23
CA PHE A 124 -12.47 -1.66 -9.61
C PHE A 124 -11.76 -0.94 -8.45
N LEU A 125 -12.47 -0.05 -7.74
CA LEU A 125 -11.91 0.67 -6.58
C LEU A 125 -11.49 -0.29 -5.47
N GLN A 126 -12.30 -1.31 -5.17
CA GLN A 126 -11.97 -2.31 -4.15
C GLN A 126 -10.70 -3.08 -4.50
N ARG A 127 -10.52 -3.45 -5.78
CA ARG A 127 -9.30 -4.12 -6.24
C ARG A 127 -8.09 -3.19 -6.29
N LEU A 128 -8.27 -1.92 -6.65
CA LEU A 128 -7.18 -0.94 -6.59
C LEU A 128 -6.69 -0.75 -5.15
N GLN A 129 -7.58 -0.72 -4.16
CA GLN A 129 -7.18 -0.64 -2.76
C GLN A 129 -6.34 -1.85 -2.33
N GLN A 130 -6.71 -3.06 -2.77
CA GLN A 130 -5.90 -4.26 -2.54
C GLN A 130 -4.53 -4.16 -3.21
N LEU A 131 -4.48 -3.67 -4.45
CA LEU A 131 -3.23 -3.47 -5.17
C LEU A 131 -2.34 -2.43 -4.52
N VAL A 132 -2.89 -1.33 -3.99
CA VAL A 132 -2.11 -0.33 -3.25
C VAL A 132 -1.49 -0.95 -2.01
N HIS A 133 -2.22 -1.78 -1.28
CA HIS A 133 -1.69 -2.45 -0.10
C HIS A 133 -0.53 -3.38 -0.45
N ILE A 134 -0.70 -4.20 -1.50
CA ILE A 134 0.36 -5.09 -1.99
C ILE A 134 1.54 -4.27 -2.53
N TRP A 135 1.28 -3.16 -3.21
CA TRP A 135 2.32 -2.30 -3.75
C TRP A 135 3.07 -1.58 -2.64
N GLN A 136 2.43 -1.19 -1.54
CA GLN A 136 3.12 -0.65 -0.36
C GLN A 136 4.02 -1.68 0.32
N GLU A 137 3.69 -2.97 0.19
CA GLU A 137 4.45 -4.07 0.75
C GLU A 137 5.62 -4.50 -0.16
N ILE A 138 5.48 -4.36 -1.48
CA ILE A 138 6.48 -4.82 -2.47
C ILE A 138 7.31 -3.66 -3.03
N ALA A 139 6.78 -2.44 -3.08
CA ALA A 139 7.51 -1.34 -3.64
C ALA A 139 8.80 -1.13 -2.84
N PRO A 140 9.95 -1.09 -3.52
CA PRO A 140 11.16 -0.66 -2.86
C PRO A 140 10.85 0.71 -2.20
N PRO A 141 11.32 0.94 -0.97
CA PRO A 141 11.12 2.22 -0.30
C PRO A 141 11.48 3.30 -1.30
N SER A 142 10.53 4.19 -1.59
CA SER A 142 10.66 5.10 -2.72
C SER A 142 12.02 5.79 -2.63
N GLU A 143 12.80 5.75 -3.70
CA GLU A 143 14.00 6.60 -3.91
C GLU A 143 13.58 8.09 -4.03
N ALA A 144 12.65 8.53 -3.19
CA ALA A 144 12.12 9.86 -3.14
C ALA A 144 13.04 10.69 -2.27
N THR A 145 14.05 11.27 -2.94
CA THR A 145 14.69 12.53 -2.59
C THR A 145 15.69 12.44 -1.42
N ASP A 146 16.98 12.49 -1.77
CA ASP A 146 18.16 12.81 -0.95
C ASP A 146 18.10 14.17 -0.19
N LYS A 147 16.89 14.69 0.06
CA LYS A 147 16.59 15.88 0.84
C LYS A 147 15.40 15.69 1.79
N GLN A 148 15.06 14.45 2.14
CA GLN A 148 14.36 14.20 3.40
C GLN A 148 15.39 14.46 4.50
N SER A 149 15.42 15.73 4.92
CA SER A 149 16.17 16.28 6.05
C SER A 149 16.32 15.24 7.14
N ALA A 150 17.55 14.78 7.39
CA ALA A 150 17.98 14.08 8.61
C ALA A 150 16.79 13.59 9.45
N GLU A 151 16.19 12.45 9.07
CA GLU A 151 15.28 11.78 9.99
C GLU A 151 16.03 11.66 11.31
N SER A 152 15.42 12.21 12.35
CA SER A 152 16.17 12.49 13.56
C SER A 152 16.52 11.13 14.19
N CYS A 153 17.71 10.98 14.79
CA CYS A 153 18.07 9.77 15.55
C CYS A 153 16.92 9.24 16.45
N PRO A 154 16.11 10.11 17.09
CA PRO A 154 14.88 9.68 17.77
C PRO A 154 13.84 8.93 16.93
N ASP A 155 13.68 9.25 15.65
CA ASP A 155 12.73 8.58 14.75
C ASP A 155 13.15 7.15 14.45
N HIS A 156 14.45 6.92 14.13
CA HIS A 156 15.03 5.59 13.97
C HIS A 156 14.86 4.75 15.26
N LEU A 157 15.15 5.33 16.42
CA LEU A 157 14.94 4.66 17.71
C LEU A 157 13.47 4.30 17.97
N ARG A 158 12.50 5.14 17.58
CA ARG A 158 11.07 4.80 17.68
C ARG A 158 10.68 3.67 16.73
N ALA A 159 11.25 3.62 15.52
CA ALA A 159 11.04 2.52 14.59
C ALA A 159 11.54 1.19 15.19
N LEU A 160 12.74 1.20 15.78
CA LEU A 160 13.30 0.05 16.50
C LEU A 160 12.44 -0.37 17.70
N TRP A 161 11.91 0.59 18.48
CA TRP A 161 11.00 0.26 19.58
C TRP A 161 9.75 -0.48 19.12
N ASN A 162 9.13 -0.01 18.03
CA ASN A 162 7.95 -0.66 17.46
C ASN A 162 8.26 -2.11 17.06
N ALA A 163 9.40 -2.34 16.40
CA ALA A 163 9.83 -3.68 16.00
C ALA A 163 10.05 -4.59 17.23
N PHE A 164 10.74 -4.10 18.26
CA PHE A 164 10.97 -4.84 19.50
C PHE A 164 9.67 -5.14 20.26
N ASN A 165 8.75 -4.17 20.33
CA ASN A 165 7.46 -4.36 21.00
C ASN A 165 6.56 -5.36 20.26
N LEU A 166 6.63 -5.43 18.92
CA LEU A 166 5.95 -6.45 18.12
C LEU A 166 6.60 -7.83 18.30
N TYR A 167 7.93 -7.93 18.22
CA TYR A 167 8.65 -9.17 18.53
C TYR A 167 8.28 -9.71 19.92
N ALA A 168 8.28 -8.84 20.92
CA ALA A 168 7.95 -9.20 22.28
C ALA A 168 6.52 -9.72 22.45
N GLN A 169 5.57 -9.24 21.65
CA GLN A 169 4.20 -9.77 21.62
C GLN A 169 4.13 -11.15 20.99
N ASP A 170 4.92 -11.40 19.94
CA ASP A 170 4.94 -12.69 19.24
C ASP A 170 5.64 -13.78 20.07
N TRP A 171 6.69 -13.41 20.83
CA TRP A 171 7.60 -14.36 21.50
C TRP A 171 7.51 -14.36 23.04
N ASP A 172 6.69 -13.50 23.65
CA ASP A 172 6.61 -13.27 25.11
C ASP A 172 7.97 -12.99 25.77
N ALA A 173 8.93 -12.49 24.99
CA ALA A 173 10.28 -12.13 25.43
C ALA A 173 10.94 -11.12 24.49
N LEU A 174 11.90 -10.37 25.01
CA LEU A 174 12.81 -9.56 24.20
C LEU A 174 13.76 -10.46 23.37
N PRO A 175 14.29 -9.99 22.22
CA PRO A 175 15.24 -10.77 21.44
C PRO A 175 16.53 -11.03 22.23
N PRO A 176 17.27 -12.11 21.91
CA PRO A 176 18.60 -12.31 22.47
C PRO A 176 19.55 -11.17 22.05
N ALA A 177 20.52 -10.84 22.92
CA ALA A 177 21.51 -9.80 22.64
C ALA A 177 22.37 -10.14 21.41
N ALA A 178 22.86 -11.39 21.37
CA ALA A 178 23.66 -11.89 20.28
C ALA A 178 22.84 -11.92 18.97
N GLY A 179 23.31 -11.19 17.96
CA GLY A 179 22.69 -11.21 16.63
C GLY A 179 21.35 -10.48 16.55
N TRP A 180 21.07 -9.51 17.43
CA TRP A 180 19.76 -8.84 17.45
C TRP A 180 19.39 -8.12 16.13
N MET A 181 20.38 -7.60 15.39
CA MET A 181 20.21 -7.02 14.04
C MET A 181 20.25 -8.08 12.92
N ASP A 182 20.61 -9.33 13.23
CA ASP A 182 20.54 -10.46 12.29
C ASP A 182 19.27 -11.30 12.49
N ASN A 183 18.54 -11.07 13.58
CA ASN A 183 17.31 -11.76 13.92
C ASN A 183 16.21 -11.40 12.90
N GLN A 184 15.84 -12.37 12.05
CA GLN A 184 14.86 -12.18 10.96
C GLN A 184 13.49 -11.72 11.47
N GLU A 185 13.10 -12.10 12.68
CA GLU A 185 11.85 -11.69 13.29
C GLU A 185 11.84 -10.21 13.70
N ILE A 186 13.01 -9.63 13.97
CA ILE A 186 13.18 -8.19 14.21
C ILE A 186 13.33 -7.46 12.87
N VAL A 187 14.20 -7.94 12.00
CA VAL A 187 14.49 -7.32 10.69
C VAL A 187 13.22 -7.15 9.85
N SER A 188 12.34 -8.16 9.83
CA SER A 188 11.05 -8.09 9.12
C SER A 188 10.05 -7.05 9.69
N LYS A 189 10.28 -6.57 10.91
CA LYS A 189 9.41 -5.61 11.61
C LYS A 189 9.97 -4.20 11.62
N VAL A 190 11.23 -4.01 11.20
CA VAL A 190 11.84 -2.70 11.04
C VAL A 190 11.52 -2.16 9.64
N PRO A 191 10.93 -0.97 9.50
CA PRO A 191 10.49 -0.44 8.20
C PRO A 191 11.61 -0.33 7.17
N HIS A 192 12.80 0.14 7.59
CA HIS A 192 13.94 0.32 6.69
C HIS A 192 15.23 -0.16 7.34
N ASN A 193 16.14 -0.75 6.54
CA ASN A 193 17.46 -1.14 7.05
C ASN A 193 18.22 0.05 7.66
N ALA A 194 18.01 1.26 7.14
CA ALA A 194 18.60 2.49 7.67
C ALA A 194 18.21 2.79 9.13
N ASP A 195 17.06 2.29 9.62
CA ASP A 195 16.60 2.50 11.00
C ASP A 195 17.51 1.79 12.02
N PHE A 196 18.30 0.79 11.60
CA PHE A 196 19.33 0.17 12.44
C PHE A 196 20.58 1.04 12.62
N HIS A 197 20.69 2.14 11.86
CA HIS A 197 21.85 3.01 11.87
C HIS A 197 21.52 4.35 12.51
N CYS A 198 22.45 4.88 13.30
CA CYS A 198 22.41 6.24 13.77
C CYS A 198 22.76 7.18 12.60
N PRO A 199 21.90 8.14 12.22
CA PRO A 199 22.14 9.06 11.09
C PRO A 199 23.39 9.94 11.24
N ALA A 200 23.89 10.11 12.47
CA ALA A 200 25.13 10.84 12.74
C ALA A 200 26.40 10.00 12.47
N VAL A 201 26.26 8.69 12.27
CA VAL A 201 27.36 7.74 12.03
C VAL A 201 27.39 7.28 10.58
N SER A 202 26.21 7.00 10.03
CA SER A 202 26.04 6.32 8.77
C SER A 202 24.88 6.91 7.97
N ASN A 203 24.96 6.73 6.66
CA ASN A 203 23.86 7.02 5.74
C ASN A 203 22.93 5.80 5.54
N GLY A 204 23.09 4.73 6.32
CA GLY A 204 22.28 3.51 6.22
C GLY A 204 22.75 2.49 5.17
N HIS A 205 23.89 2.75 4.51
CA HIS A 205 24.44 1.90 3.44
C HIS A 205 25.86 1.38 3.71
N ASP A 206 26.40 1.60 4.90
CA ASP A 206 27.73 1.14 5.31
C ASP A 206 27.66 0.24 6.56
N ASP A 207 28.77 -0.39 6.94
CA ASP A 207 28.83 -1.30 8.09
C ASP A 207 28.98 -0.56 9.45
N ARG A 208 28.58 0.71 9.54
CA ARG A 208 28.65 1.50 10.79
C ARG A 208 27.25 1.75 11.33
N TYR A 209 26.95 1.21 12.50
CA TYR A 209 25.58 1.26 13.03
C TYR A 209 25.41 2.38 14.07
N GLY A 210 26.25 2.42 15.10
CA GLY A 210 26.22 3.49 16.10
C GLY A 210 25.11 3.37 17.15
N TYR A 211 24.33 2.29 17.13
CA TYR A 211 23.42 1.91 18.21
C TYR A 211 23.89 0.61 18.87
N ALA A 212 23.77 0.53 20.20
CA ALA A 212 23.91 -0.72 20.94
C ALA A 212 22.61 -1.12 21.65
N TYR A 213 22.40 -2.42 21.80
CA TYR A 213 21.30 -3.01 22.57
C TYR A 213 21.75 -3.34 23.99
N ASN A 214 20.94 -2.99 24.99
CA ASN A 214 21.24 -3.26 26.40
C ASN A 214 21.16 -4.76 26.73
N GLU A 215 22.31 -5.38 27.01
CA GLU A 215 22.40 -6.82 27.28
C GLU A 215 21.71 -7.24 28.59
N GLU A 216 21.53 -6.32 29.55
CA GLU A 216 20.95 -6.65 30.87
C GLU A 216 19.47 -7.04 30.81
N ILE A 217 18.77 -6.58 29.76
CA ILE A 217 17.35 -6.87 29.52
C ILE A 217 17.13 -7.83 28.35
N ALA A 218 18.21 -8.25 27.68
CA ALA A 218 18.11 -9.10 26.51
C ALA A 218 17.55 -10.48 26.88
N GLY A 219 16.61 -10.99 26.08
CA GLY A 219 15.90 -12.24 26.39
C GLY A 219 14.94 -12.16 27.59
N GLN A 220 14.73 -10.98 28.20
CA GLN A 220 13.81 -10.85 29.33
C GLN A 220 12.37 -11.18 28.89
N SER A 221 11.74 -12.12 29.60
CA SER A 221 10.34 -12.48 29.37
C SER A 221 9.39 -11.36 29.80
N LEU A 222 8.28 -11.21 29.08
CA LEU A 222 7.22 -10.25 29.38
C LEU A 222 6.40 -10.71 30.58
N GLY A 223 6.20 -12.02 30.74
CA GLY A 223 5.54 -12.63 31.89
C GLY A 223 4.10 -12.18 32.02
N GLN A 224 3.24 -12.71 31.13
CA GLN A 224 1.80 -12.38 30.97
C GLN A 224 1.50 -10.92 30.57
N LYS A 225 2.51 -10.09 30.35
CA LYS A 225 2.34 -8.71 29.88
C LYS A 225 2.16 -8.70 28.38
N THR A 226 1.37 -7.76 27.88
CA THR A 226 1.07 -7.62 26.45
C THR A 226 1.99 -6.60 25.76
N SER A 227 2.83 -5.87 26.50
CA SER A 227 3.70 -4.85 25.93
C SER A 227 4.89 -4.54 26.84
N LEU A 228 6.01 -4.11 26.23
CA LEU A 228 7.24 -3.71 26.92
C LEU A 228 7.01 -2.61 27.97
N LYS A 229 6.10 -1.67 27.71
CA LYS A 229 5.77 -0.57 28.63
C LYS A 229 5.18 -1.02 29.98
N GLN A 230 4.71 -2.27 30.07
CA GLN A 230 4.17 -2.83 31.30
C GLN A 230 5.26 -3.46 32.18
N LEU A 231 6.49 -3.61 31.68
CA LEU A 231 7.61 -4.09 32.47
C LEU A 231 7.90 -3.12 33.62
N SER A 232 8.33 -3.66 34.76
CA SER A 232 8.69 -2.84 35.92
C SER A 232 9.82 -1.88 35.55
N ASN A 233 9.68 -0.61 35.93
CA ASN A 233 10.65 0.43 35.65
C ASN A 233 10.90 0.73 34.15
N ALA A 234 9.96 0.41 33.26
CA ALA A 234 10.13 0.56 31.81
C ALA A 234 10.63 1.96 31.37
N ALA A 235 10.11 3.02 32.00
CA ALA A 235 10.49 4.41 31.70
C ALA A 235 11.92 4.80 32.14
N ASN A 236 12.65 3.96 32.89
CA ASN A 236 14.03 4.25 33.29
C ASN A 236 15.00 3.15 32.84
N THR A 237 14.54 2.16 32.09
CA THR A 237 15.36 1.04 31.63
C THR A 237 15.73 1.25 30.17
N PRO A 238 17.02 1.52 29.86
CA PRO A 238 17.50 1.66 28.49
C PRO A 238 17.28 0.39 27.69
N LEU A 239 16.73 0.54 26.49
CA LEU A 239 16.56 -0.51 25.51
C LEU A 239 17.70 -0.46 24.49
N ILE A 240 17.73 0.60 23.67
CA ILE A 240 18.76 0.83 22.64
C ILE A 240 19.30 2.24 22.83
N TYR A 241 20.57 2.47 22.55
CA TYR A 241 21.22 3.76 22.81
C TYR A 241 22.36 4.02 21.84
N ASP A 242 22.73 5.30 21.69
CA ASP A 242 23.94 5.66 20.94
C ASP A 242 25.17 5.00 21.56
N SER A 243 25.99 4.33 20.76
CA SER A 243 27.16 3.60 21.24
C SER A 243 28.42 4.02 20.50
N THR A 244 29.55 3.96 21.21
CA THR A 244 30.90 4.06 20.61
C THR A 244 31.29 2.81 19.82
N ASP A 245 30.67 1.67 20.09
CA ASP A 245 30.80 0.47 19.27
C ASP A 245 29.94 0.65 18.01
N LEU A 246 30.61 0.69 16.85
CA LEU A 246 29.98 0.90 15.56
C LEU A 246 29.67 -0.41 14.84
N ALA A 247 30.05 -1.56 15.41
CA ALA A 247 29.84 -2.86 14.81
C ALA A 247 28.35 -3.21 14.74
N LYS A 248 27.99 -4.06 13.76
CA LYS A 248 26.67 -4.69 13.73
C LYS A 248 26.46 -5.52 15.00
N ASN A 249 25.25 -5.49 15.54
CA ASN A 249 24.90 -6.16 16.78
C ASN A 249 25.71 -5.71 18.00
N ALA A 250 26.16 -4.45 18.03
CA ALA A 250 26.76 -3.89 19.25
C ALA A 250 25.80 -4.08 20.43
N THR A 251 26.33 -4.56 21.55
CA THR A 251 25.61 -4.77 22.81
C THR A 251 26.55 -4.55 23.99
N ASP A 252 26.06 -3.92 25.05
CA ASP A 252 26.73 -3.90 26.35
C ASP A 252 25.75 -3.50 27.46
N ARG A 253 26.24 -3.26 28.69
CA ARG A 253 25.44 -2.88 29.87
C ARG A 253 25.18 -1.38 29.99
N PHE A 254 24.89 -0.70 28.88
CA PHE A 254 24.68 0.75 28.85
C PHE A 254 25.89 1.58 29.34
N THR A 255 27.09 1.18 28.93
CA THR A 255 28.39 1.74 29.32
C THR A 255 29.15 2.43 28.18
N SER A 256 28.77 2.16 26.92
CA SER A 256 29.50 2.63 25.73
C SER A 256 29.00 3.96 25.13
N LEU A 257 28.30 4.79 25.90
CA LEU A 257 27.86 6.13 25.45
C LEU A 257 29.06 6.98 24.95
N PRO A 258 28.96 7.62 23.77
CA PRO A 258 29.99 8.53 23.25
C PRO A 258 30.37 9.67 24.21
N LYS A 259 31.66 10.03 24.24
CA LYS A 259 32.19 11.16 25.02
C LYS A 259 33.18 11.97 24.16
N PRO A 260 32.84 13.20 23.71
CA PRO A 260 31.57 13.92 23.93
C PRO A 260 30.38 13.23 23.23
N GLY A 261 29.16 13.60 23.61
CA GLY A 261 27.94 13.04 23.04
C GLY A 261 27.80 13.31 21.55
N ARG A 262 27.25 12.33 20.82
CA ARG A 262 27.28 12.24 19.35
C ARG A 262 26.46 13.33 18.64
N HIS A 263 25.36 13.77 19.24
CA HIS A 263 24.39 14.68 18.62
C HIS A 263 24.50 16.09 19.21
N ASN A 264 25.55 16.84 18.85
CA ASN A 264 25.83 18.17 19.44
C ASN A 264 26.06 18.11 20.97
N GLY A 265 26.79 17.10 21.44
CA GLY A 265 27.12 16.93 22.85
C GLY A 265 26.06 16.24 23.71
N ILE A 266 25.01 15.70 23.10
CA ILE A 266 24.05 14.78 23.72
C ILE A 266 24.05 13.42 22.99
N ASP A 267 23.58 12.39 23.68
CA ASP A 267 23.30 11.06 23.13
C ASP A 267 21.81 10.75 23.31
N TYR A 268 21.26 9.94 22.43
CA TYR A 268 19.89 9.46 22.50
C TYR A 268 19.82 8.04 23.06
N VAL A 269 18.79 7.83 23.88
CA VAL A 269 18.51 6.56 24.55
C VAL A 269 17.03 6.25 24.37
N LEU A 270 16.73 5.11 23.77
CA LEU A 270 15.41 4.52 23.74
C LEU A 270 15.15 3.75 25.02
N TYR A 271 14.00 3.94 25.65
CA TYR A 271 13.59 3.23 26.86
C TYR A 271 12.50 2.18 26.56
N LEU A 272 12.31 1.23 27.48
CA LEU A 272 11.35 0.12 27.30
C LEU A 272 9.89 0.57 27.10
N ASP A 273 9.50 1.72 27.63
CA ASP A 273 8.16 2.29 27.45
C ASP A 273 7.95 3.02 26.10
N GLY A 274 9.02 3.16 25.30
CA GLY A 274 8.99 3.70 23.94
C GLY A 274 9.32 5.17 23.81
N HIS A 275 9.61 5.87 24.91
CA HIS A 275 10.13 7.23 24.78
C HIS A 275 11.63 7.21 24.45
N VAL A 276 12.09 8.29 23.81
CA VAL A 276 13.51 8.53 23.52
C VAL A 276 13.97 9.73 24.34
N GLY A 277 14.94 9.52 25.22
CA GLY A 277 15.54 10.55 26.06
C GLY A 277 16.88 11.04 25.51
N ALA A 278 17.16 12.34 25.69
CA ALA A 278 18.46 12.93 25.43
C ALA A 278 19.28 12.96 26.73
N VAL A 279 20.47 12.35 26.70
CA VAL A 279 21.38 12.28 27.85
C VAL A 279 22.68 13.02 27.55
N LYS A 280 23.27 13.62 28.58
CA LYS A 280 24.64 14.15 28.50
C LYS A 280 25.60 13.10 29.05
N PRO A 281 26.70 12.79 28.35
CA PRO A 281 27.72 11.91 28.89
C PRO A 281 28.30 12.51 30.17
N LYS A 282 28.36 11.70 31.23
CA LYS A 282 28.97 12.06 32.52
C LYS A 282 30.49 11.92 32.48
#